data_AF-A0A1F3E4J5-F1
#
_entry.id   AF-A0A1F3E4J5-F1
#
_cell.length_a   1.000
_cell.length_b   1.000
_cell.length_c   1.000
_cell.angle_alpha   90.00
_cell.angle_beta   90.00
_cell.angle_gamma   90.00
#
_symmetry.space_group_name_H-M   'P 1'
#
loop_
_entity.id
_entity.type
_entity.pdbx_description
1 polymer ?
#
loop_
_entity_poly.entity_id
_entity_poly.type
_entity_poly.pdbx_seq_one_letter_code
_entity_poly.pdbx_strand_id
1 'polypeptide(L)'
;MKNLTHPIKKHIRFFILISFILTIFYSCEDEETSGPNPTIQFIINADYISSDTMISVGDSIKVGIAAEYNGTDYLTNLIANVNGESYISLGYNHKIIEEELTLVKGLADIEEWEFIVRDKAGHSASIGFTITKNPIVEYGEIDEFLNITLGAQNNTGFGSFLSLSNGLVYNLEEAYNNSGLIDIVYYYDNFDAMDECVLASPGANIGETAFPGEFAIANWDTINTTRYSAAKLSITPEEFDAAANDSILIANSFAFESGKRKAKSLVPDDIYSFVRGSRTGLFKVVSTSGTDNGYIIIDVKIQK
;
A
#
# COMPACT_ATOMS: atom_id res chain seq x y z
N MET A 1 36.65 -16.18 -76.25
CA MET A 1 37.40 -17.45 -76.10
C MET A 1 38.26 -17.35 -74.86
N LYS A 2 38.20 -18.39 -74.03
CA LYS A 2 38.79 -18.53 -72.69
C LYS A 2 40.30 -18.23 -72.68
N ASN A 3 40.76 -17.60 -71.59
CA ASN A 3 42.09 -17.66 -70.97
C ASN A 3 42.12 -16.58 -69.87
N LEU A 4 42.72 -16.71 -68.68
CA LEU A 4 43.34 -17.79 -67.93
C LEU A 4 43.43 -17.23 -66.50
N THR A 5 42.99 -18.02 -65.54
CA THR A 5 43.31 -18.03 -64.10
C THR A 5 44.36 -17.03 -63.59
N HIS A 6 43.97 -16.14 -62.67
CA HIS A 6 44.88 -15.42 -61.77
C HIS A 6 45.03 -16.20 -60.45
N PRO A 7 46.26 -16.51 -59.99
CA PRO A 7 46.47 -16.92 -58.61
C PRO A 7 46.86 -15.74 -57.71
N ILE A 8 46.24 -15.79 -56.54
CA ILE A 8 46.42 -15.04 -55.30
C ILE A 8 47.91 -14.86 -54.94
N LYS A 9 48.32 -13.65 -54.55
CA LYS A 9 49.27 -13.45 -53.43
C LYS A 9 48.82 -12.33 -52.50
N LYS A 10 48.62 -12.78 -51.27
CA LYS A 10 48.14 -12.15 -50.05
C LYS A 10 49.22 -11.23 -49.49
N HIS A 11 48.94 -9.94 -49.34
CA HIS A 11 49.67 -9.07 -48.41
C HIS A 11 48.67 -8.42 -47.47
N ILE A 12 48.47 -9.11 -46.34
CA ILE A 12 47.81 -8.58 -45.14
C ILE A 12 48.63 -7.37 -44.69
N ARG A 13 48.04 -6.18 -44.79
CA ARG A 13 48.50 -4.99 -44.05
C ARG A 13 47.49 -4.76 -42.94
N PHE A 14 47.91 -5.11 -41.73
CA PHE A 14 47.24 -4.85 -40.48
C PHE A 14 47.29 -3.34 -40.22
N PHE A 15 46.17 -2.65 -40.42
CA PHE A 15 46.03 -1.24 -40.08
C PHE A 15 45.20 -1.16 -38.80
N ILE A 16 45.88 -1.02 -37.67
CA ILE A 16 45.25 -0.76 -36.38
C ILE A 16 44.74 0.68 -36.42
N LEU A 17 43.41 0.84 -36.47
CA LEU A 17 42.73 2.10 -36.27
C LEU A 17 42.49 2.27 -34.76
N ILE A 18 43.39 2.98 -34.08
CA ILE A 18 43.13 3.47 -32.71
C ILE A 18 42.17 4.65 -32.86
N SER A 19 40.88 4.39 -32.69
CA SER A 19 39.85 5.42 -32.48
C SER A 19 39.87 5.76 -31.00
N PHE A 20 40.46 6.91 -30.67
CA PHE A 20 40.42 7.50 -29.34
C PHE A 20 39.03 8.10 -29.13
N ILE A 21 38.09 7.30 -28.62
CA ILE A 21 36.78 7.78 -28.19
C ILE A 21 37.00 8.53 -26.88
N LEU A 22 37.05 9.87 -26.98
CA LEU A 22 36.97 10.78 -25.86
C LEU A 22 35.54 10.68 -25.31
N THR A 23 35.32 9.76 -24.36
CA THR A 23 34.10 9.78 -23.54
C THR A 23 34.24 10.94 -22.57
N ILE A 24 33.57 12.04 -22.89
CA ILE A 24 33.35 13.13 -21.96
C ILE A 24 32.45 12.54 -20.87
N PHE A 25 33.04 12.23 -19.72
CA PHE A 25 32.28 12.05 -18.49
C PHE A 25 31.61 13.40 -18.19
N TYR A 26 30.36 13.56 -18.61
CA TYR A 26 29.45 14.47 -17.93
C TYR A 26 29.27 13.87 -16.53
N SER A 27 30.14 14.26 -15.61
CA SER A 27 29.79 14.30 -14.20
C SER A 27 28.64 15.29 -14.13
N CYS A 28 27.43 14.79 -13.89
CA CYS A 28 26.36 15.64 -13.40
C CYS A 28 26.89 16.19 -12.07
N GLU A 29 27.31 17.44 -12.04
CA GLU A 29 27.35 18.15 -10.76
C GLU A 29 25.89 18.17 -10.31
N ASP A 30 25.59 17.55 -9.17
CA ASP A 30 24.31 17.76 -8.51
C ASP A 30 24.21 19.28 -8.30
N GLU A 31 23.26 19.93 -8.97
CA GLU A 31 23.00 21.35 -8.75
C GLU A 31 22.66 21.49 -7.26
N GLU A 32 23.58 22.04 -6.47
CA GLU A 32 23.29 22.37 -5.09
C GLU A 32 22.10 23.32 -5.11
N THR A 33 20.99 22.86 -4.54
CA THR A 33 19.77 23.65 -4.41
C THR A 33 20.09 24.81 -3.48
N SER A 34 20.33 25.99 -4.07
CA SER A 34 20.67 27.20 -3.34
C SER A 34 19.40 27.84 -2.80
N GLY A 35 19.27 27.90 -1.47
CA GLY A 35 18.11 28.49 -0.81
C GLY A 35 18.00 28.07 0.65
N PRO A 36 17.17 28.76 1.45
CA PRO A 36 16.87 28.30 2.81
C PRO A 36 16.08 26.98 2.75
N ASN A 37 16.35 26.08 3.70
CA ASN A 37 15.51 24.90 3.90
C ASN A 37 14.15 25.30 4.49
N PRO A 38 13.09 24.51 4.27
CA PRO A 38 11.87 24.59 5.05
C PRO A 38 12.15 24.26 6.54
N THR A 39 11.17 24.49 7.39
CA THR A 39 11.22 24.12 8.81
C THR A 39 10.22 23.02 9.13
N ILE A 40 10.55 22.15 10.08
CA ILE A 40 9.70 21.08 10.56
C ILE A 40 9.92 20.89 12.07
N GLN A 41 8.85 20.65 12.81
CA GLN A 41 8.87 20.40 14.25
C GLN A 41 7.72 19.46 14.67
N PHE A 42 7.89 18.78 15.80
CA PHE A 42 6.79 18.05 16.42
C PHE A 42 5.81 19.02 17.07
N ILE A 43 4.52 18.73 16.93
CA ILE A 43 3.47 19.35 17.75
C ILE A 43 3.51 18.68 19.12
N ILE A 44 3.68 19.47 20.17
CA ILE A 44 3.77 18.96 21.54
C ILE A 44 2.40 19.08 22.21
N ASN A 45 1.73 17.95 22.39
CA ASN A 45 0.50 17.81 23.18
C ASN A 45 0.49 16.46 23.91
N ALA A 46 -0.53 16.19 24.74
CA ALA A 46 -0.61 14.94 25.51
C ALA A 46 -0.95 13.70 24.65
N ASP A 47 -1.48 13.90 23.46
CA ASP A 47 -1.95 12.82 22.57
C ASP A 47 -0.86 12.38 21.57
N TYR A 48 0.24 13.13 21.45
CA TYR A 48 1.31 12.88 20.49
C TYR A 48 2.62 12.46 21.14
N ILE A 49 3.34 11.58 20.45
CA ILE A 49 4.74 11.26 20.73
C ILE A 49 5.63 12.22 19.96
N SER A 50 6.61 12.81 20.67
CA SER A 50 7.56 13.78 20.11
C SER A 50 9.01 13.55 20.59
N SER A 51 9.29 12.38 21.18
CA SER A 51 10.61 12.01 21.70
C SER A 51 10.74 10.49 21.79
N ASP A 52 11.96 10.01 22.01
CA ASP A 52 12.23 8.59 22.19
C ASP A 52 11.32 7.96 23.24
N THR A 53 10.81 6.78 22.94
CA THR A 53 9.81 6.10 23.77
C THR A 53 9.89 4.58 23.63
N MET A 54 9.15 3.88 24.48
CA MET A 54 8.98 2.43 24.44
C MET A 54 7.51 2.10 24.21
N ILE A 55 7.24 1.28 23.19
CA ILE A 55 5.88 0.94 22.76
C ILE A 55 5.80 -0.58 22.54
N SER A 56 4.65 -1.18 22.87
CA SER A 56 4.41 -2.60 22.64
C SER A 56 4.18 -2.87 21.16
N VAL A 57 4.55 -4.07 20.70
CA VAL A 57 4.37 -4.47 19.30
C VAL A 57 2.88 -4.42 18.93
N GLY A 58 2.55 -3.84 17.77
CA GLY A 58 1.18 -3.71 17.28
C GLY A 58 0.44 -2.47 17.78
N ASP A 59 0.91 -1.82 18.85
CA ASP A 59 0.29 -0.61 19.35
C ASP A 59 0.40 0.54 18.34
N SER A 60 -0.68 1.31 18.23
CA SER A 60 -0.72 2.54 17.44
C SER A 60 -0.34 3.74 18.29
N ILE A 61 0.49 4.62 17.73
CA ILE A 61 0.82 5.93 18.31
C ILE A 61 0.43 7.04 17.35
N LYS A 62 0.22 8.24 17.89
CA LYS A 62 -0.01 9.45 17.11
C LYS A 62 1.20 10.37 17.17
N VAL A 63 1.50 11.01 16.05
CA VAL A 63 2.57 12.01 15.92
C VAL A 63 1.99 13.23 15.23
N GLY A 64 2.08 14.38 15.88
CA GLY A 64 1.73 15.66 15.26
C GLY A 64 2.95 16.32 14.65
N ILE A 65 2.83 16.77 13.41
CA ILE A 65 3.90 17.41 12.65
C ILE A 65 3.43 18.79 12.20
N ALA A 66 4.24 19.81 12.47
CA ALA A 66 4.07 21.14 11.92
C ALA A 66 5.28 21.49 11.05
N ALA A 67 5.04 21.95 9.83
CA ALA A 67 6.09 22.39 8.92
C ALA A 67 5.72 23.70 8.25
N GLU A 68 6.71 24.57 8.06
CA GLU A 68 6.57 25.83 7.35
C GLU A 68 7.57 25.91 6.21
N TYR A 69 7.09 26.45 5.09
CA TYR A 69 7.90 26.71 3.91
C TYR A 69 9.07 27.67 4.19
N ASN A 70 10.03 27.69 3.28
CA ASN A 70 11.24 28.49 3.41
C ASN A 70 11.06 29.99 3.08
N GLY A 71 9.83 30.44 2.85
CA GLY A 71 9.49 31.81 2.42
C GLY A 71 9.31 32.00 0.92
N THR A 72 9.88 31.11 0.09
CA THR A 72 9.85 31.21 -1.39
C THR A 72 9.07 30.06 -2.03
N ASP A 73 9.37 28.82 -1.64
CA ASP A 73 8.93 27.60 -2.32
C ASP A 73 7.97 26.82 -1.44
N TYR A 74 6.83 26.44 -2.00
CA TYR A 74 5.79 25.74 -1.24
C TYR A 74 6.25 24.32 -0.91
N LEU A 75 5.78 23.82 0.23
CA LEU A 75 5.98 22.43 0.64
C LEU A 75 5.23 21.51 -0.31
N THR A 76 5.93 20.50 -0.81
CA THR A 76 5.40 19.51 -1.75
C THR A 76 5.20 18.15 -1.13
N ASN A 77 5.96 17.80 -0.08
CA ASN A 77 5.90 16.47 0.50
C ASN A 77 6.12 16.48 2.02
N LEU A 78 5.41 15.59 2.70
CA LEU A 78 5.75 15.08 4.01
C LEU A 78 6.00 13.57 3.88
N ILE A 79 7.15 13.11 4.32
CA ILE A 79 7.58 11.73 4.21
C ILE A 79 7.89 11.24 5.61
N ALA A 80 7.43 10.04 5.98
CA ALA A 80 7.91 9.34 7.16
C ALA A 80 8.63 8.07 6.73
N ASN A 81 9.85 7.89 7.24
CA ASN A 81 10.65 6.70 7.08
C ASN A 81 10.78 6.00 8.44
N VAL A 82 10.88 4.66 8.39
CA VAL A 82 11.26 3.84 9.54
C VAL A 82 12.46 3.00 9.14
N ASN A 83 13.55 3.08 9.91
CA ASN A 83 14.79 2.36 9.64
C ASN A 83 15.33 2.57 8.20
N GLY A 84 15.15 3.78 7.65
CA GLY A 84 15.57 4.14 6.29
C GLY A 84 14.63 3.70 5.16
N GLU A 85 13.54 3.00 5.47
CA GLU A 85 12.53 2.61 4.49
C GLU A 85 11.31 3.53 4.55
N SER A 86 10.75 3.87 3.38
CA SER A 86 9.56 4.72 3.28
C SER A 86 8.33 4.03 3.87
N TYR A 87 7.76 4.62 4.92
CA TYR A 87 6.51 4.15 5.53
C TYR A 87 5.30 4.82 4.89
N ILE A 88 5.38 6.14 4.70
CA ILE A 88 4.34 6.95 4.08
C ILE A 88 4.96 8.17 3.38
N SER A 89 4.36 8.55 2.25
CA SER A 89 4.71 9.77 1.52
C SER A 89 3.42 10.48 1.10
N LEU A 90 3.22 11.67 1.62
CA LEU A 90 2.06 12.51 1.38
C LEU A 90 2.45 13.68 0.47
N GLY A 91 1.54 14.02 -0.45
CA GLY A 91 1.73 15.12 -1.40
C GLY A 91 0.97 16.38 -0.97
N TYR A 92 1.62 17.53 -1.07
CA TYR A 92 1.09 18.84 -0.69
C TYR A 92 1.40 19.89 -1.76
N ASN A 93 0.74 21.05 -1.62
CA ASN A 93 1.13 22.29 -2.27
C ASN A 93 0.76 23.45 -1.34
N HIS A 94 1.39 23.50 -0.17
CA HIS A 94 1.03 24.41 0.91
C HIS A 94 2.24 25.17 1.46
N LYS A 95 2.00 26.33 2.07
CA LYS A 95 3.02 27.06 2.82
C LYS A 95 3.23 26.52 4.23
N ILE A 96 2.19 25.94 4.80
CA ILE A 96 2.16 25.38 6.15
C ILE A 96 1.50 24.00 6.05
N ILE A 97 2.08 23.02 6.71
CA ILE A 97 1.50 21.69 6.91
C ILE A 97 1.33 21.50 8.42
N GLU A 98 0.14 21.10 8.84
CA GLU A 98 -0.13 20.57 10.18
C GLU A 98 -0.80 19.22 9.98
N GLU A 99 -0.12 18.14 10.36
CA GLU A 99 -0.54 16.77 10.04
C GLU A 99 -0.48 15.88 11.29
N GLU A 100 -1.49 15.01 11.46
CA GLU A 100 -1.49 13.93 12.45
C GLU A 100 -1.21 12.61 11.72
N LEU A 101 -0.09 11.96 12.06
CA LEU A 101 0.21 10.62 11.56
C LEU A 101 -0.08 9.58 12.64
N THR A 102 -0.79 8.51 12.26
CA THR A 102 -0.91 7.31 13.08
C THR A 102 0.12 6.28 12.61
N LEU A 103 1.01 5.87 13.51
CA LEU A 103 2.08 4.90 13.26
C LEU A 103 1.81 3.64 14.06
N VAL A 104 2.20 2.48 13.53
CA VAL A 104 2.06 1.20 14.23
C VAL A 104 3.45 0.67 14.54
N LYS A 105 3.67 0.27 15.80
CA LYS A 105 4.92 -0.38 16.20
C LYS A 105 5.04 -1.76 15.55
N GLY A 106 6.07 -1.94 14.73
CA GLY A 106 6.41 -3.22 14.10
C GLY A 106 7.18 -4.17 15.02
N LEU A 107 7.75 -5.23 14.43
CA LEU A 107 8.43 -6.30 15.18
C LEU A 107 9.86 -5.97 15.62
N ALA A 108 10.50 -4.98 15.00
CA ALA A 108 11.91 -4.64 15.22
C ALA A 108 12.17 -4.20 16.67
N ASP A 109 13.34 -4.53 17.21
CA ASP A 109 13.70 -4.14 18.58
C ASP A 109 13.85 -2.61 18.71
N ILE A 110 14.30 -1.97 17.63
CA ILE A 110 14.47 -0.52 17.51
C ILE A 110 13.88 -0.09 16.17
N GLU A 111 13.09 0.99 16.21
CA GLU A 111 12.59 1.69 15.04
C GLU A 111 13.04 3.15 15.09
N GLU A 112 13.94 3.50 14.18
CA GLU A 112 14.39 4.88 13.97
C GLU A 112 13.42 5.55 13.01
N TRP A 113 12.58 6.44 13.55
CA TRP A 113 11.60 7.19 12.77
C TRP A 113 12.18 8.53 12.34
N GLU A 114 12.11 8.81 11.04
CA GLU A 114 12.51 10.08 10.44
C GLU A 114 11.34 10.67 9.67
N PHE A 115 11.03 11.94 9.94
CA PHE A 115 10.01 12.72 9.25
C PHE A 115 10.70 13.82 8.46
N ILE A 116 10.44 13.86 7.15
CA ILE A 116 11.09 14.75 6.20
C ILE A 116 10.04 15.61 5.52
N VAL A 117 10.26 16.92 5.51
CA VAL A 117 9.51 17.83 4.64
C VAL A 117 10.37 18.25 3.46
N ARG A 118 9.78 18.34 2.26
CA ARG A 118 10.45 18.83 1.05
C ARG A 118 9.66 19.97 0.41
N ASP A 119 10.36 20.96 -0.12
CA ASP A 119 9.78 22.05 -0.92
C ASP A 119 9.86 21.81 -2.43
N LYS A 120 9.25 22.71 -3.20
CA LYS A 120 9.20 22.64 -4.66
C LYS A 120 10.58 22.71 -5.34
N ALA A 121 11.55 23.37 -4.73
CA ALA A 121 12.91 23.48 -5.24
C ALA A 121 13.78 22.27 -4.85
N GLY A 122 13.26 21.37 -3.99
CA GLY A 122 13.93 20.16 -3.54
C GLY A 122 14.65 20.31 -2.20
N HIS A 123 14.63 21.49 -1.57
CA HIS A 123 15.20 21.66 -0.24
C HIS A 123 14.40 20.86 0.78
N SER A 124 15.06 20.40 1.84
CA SER A 124 14.43 19.56 2.85
C SER A 124 14.93 19.81 4.26
N ALA A 125 14.10 19.44 5.23
CA ALA A 125 14.44 19.38 6.63
C ALA A 125 13.84 18.12 7.25
N SER A 126 14.48 17.57 8.28
CA SER A 126 13.98 16.39 8.98
C SER A 126 14.08 16.50 10.49
N ILE A 127 13.21 15.75 11.17
CA ILE A 127 13.19 15.48 12.61
C ILE A 127 12.92 13.99 12.81
N GLY A 128 13.23 13.47 14.00
CA GLY A 128 13.02 12.06 14.26
C GLY A 128 13.01 11.73 15.74
N PHE A 129 12.62 10.50 16.04
CA PHE A 129 12.71 9.88 17.36
C PHE A 129 12.87 8.37 17.20
N THR A 130 13.22 7.71 18.29
CA THR A 130 13.39 6.26 18.33
C THR A 130 12.25 5.61 19.11
N ILE A 131 11.63 4.58 18.55
CA ILE A 131 10.74 3.69 19.29
C ILE A 131 11.47 2.40 19.62
N THR A 132 11.62 2.11 20.91
CA THR A 132 12.14 0.83 21.39
C THR A 132 10.98 -0.12 21.65
N LYS A 133 11.17 -1.38 21.28
CA LYS A 133 10.23 -2.45 21.60
C LYS A 133 10.11 -2.65 23.11
N ASN A 134 8.87 -2.67 23.61
CA ASN A 134 8.61 -3.12 24.96
C ASN A 134 9.06 -4.59 25.12
N PRO A 135 9.91 -4.94 26.11
CA PRO A 135 10.38 -6.30 26.31
C PRO A 135 9.24 -7.28 26.67
N ILE A 136 8.11 -6.77 27.14
CA ILE A 136 6.89 -7.55 27.32
C ILE A 136 6.15 -7.57 25.98
N VAL A 137 6.31 -8.66 25.24
CA VAL A 137 5.60 -8.87 23.97
C VAL A 137 4.35 -9.68 24.25
N GLU A 138 3.20 -9.04 24.11
CA GLU A 138 1.89 -9.69 24.11
C GLU A 138 1.31 -9.52 22.71
N TYR A 139 1.00 -10.63 22.04
CA TYR A 139 0.29 -10.60 20.76
C TYR A 139 -1.21 -10.67 21.01
N GLY A 140 -1.97 -9.92 20.22
CA GLY A 140 -3.42 -9.87 20.29
C GLY A 140 -4.08 -11.11 19.73
N GLU A 141 -5.31 -11.33 20.18
CA GLU A 141 -6.21 -12.32 19.56
C GLU A 141 -6.65 -11.85 18.17
N ILE A 142 -7.01 -12.81 17.32
CA ILE A 142 -7.54 -12.56 15.98
C ILE A 142 -8.95 -13.12 15.86
N ASP A 143 -9.77 -12.48 15.02
CA ASP A 143 -10.97 -13.09 14.47
C ASP A 143 -10.63 -13.82 13.17
N GLU A 144 -11.22 -15.00 12.99
CA GLU A 144 -11.03 -15.85 11.81
C GLU A 144 -12.36 -16.12 11.12
N PHE A 145 -12.45 -15.79 9.84
CA PHE A 145 -13.60 -16.05 8.99
C PHE A 145 -13.16 -16.92 7.81
N LEU A 146 -13.53 -18.19 7.83
CA LEU A 146 -13.06 -19.18 6.85
C LEU A 146 -14.12 -19.48 5.79
N ASN A 147 -13.66 -19.76 4.57
CA ASN A 147 -14.46 -20.16 3.42
C ASN A 147 -15.61 -19.18 3.09
N ILE A 148 -15.35 -17.87 3.24
CA ILE A 148 -16.31 -16.83 2.89
C ILE A 148 -16.49 -16.86 1.36
N THR A 149 -17.72 -17.10 0.91
CA THR A 149 -18.06 -17.11 -0.51
C THR A 149 -18.73 -15.80 -0.89
N LEU A 150 -18.12 -15.07 -1.83
CA LEU A 150 -18.64 -13.81 -2.38
C LEU A 150 -18.97 -13.99 -3.85
N GLY A 151 -20.20 -13.65 -4.23
CA GLY A 151 -20.68 -13.67 -5.62
C GLY A 151 -20.32 -12.41 -6.38
N ALA A 152 -19.97 -12.53 -7.65
CA ALA A 152 -19.79 -11.38 -8.54
C ALA A 152 -21.14 -10.70 -8.84
N GLN A 153 -21.11 -9.57 -9.54
CA GLN A 153 -22.25 -8.66 -9.71
C GLN A 153 -23.53 -9.27 -10.30
N ASN A 154 -23.42 -10.32 -11.13
CA ASN A 154 -24.56 -11.03 -11.73
C ASN A 154 -24.89 -12.34 -11.01
N ASN A 155 -24.14 -12.70 -9.96
CA ASN A 155 -24.37 -13.91 -9.18
C ASN A 155 -25.64 -13.76 -8.33
N THR A 156 -26.59 -14.67 -8.51
CA THR A 156 -27.87 -14.67 -7.78
C THR A 156 -27.89 -15.62 -6.58
N GLY A 157 -26.85 -16.45 -6.41
CA GLY A 157 -26.74 -17.42 -5.33
C GLY A 157 -25.97 -16.92 -4.11
N PHE A 158 -25.05 -15.97 -4.28
CA PHE A 158 -24.20 -15.43 -3.22
C PHE A 158 -24.19 -13.90 -3.24
N GLY A 159 -24.12 -13.28 -2.07
CA GLY A 159 -23.92 -11.83 -1.95
C GLY A 159 -22.50 -11.40 -2.27
N SER A 160 -22.30 -10.10 -2.53
CA SER A 160 -21.01 -9.53 -2.95
C SER A 160 -20.31 -8.72 -1.86
N PHE A 161 -20.96 -8.53 -0.71
CA PHE A 161 -20.59 -7.52 0.28
C PHE A 161 -20.27 -8.19 1.62
N LEU A 162 -19.05 -8.06 2.12
CA LEU A 162 -18.58 -8.67 3.36
C LEU A 162 -18.43 -7.63 4.47
N SER A 163 -18.91 -7.97 5.67
CA SER A 163 -18.58 -7.25 6.90
C SER A 163 -17.45 -7.94 7.67
N LEU A 164 -16.40 -7.19 8.02
CA LEU A 164 -15.28 -7.68 8.83
C LEU A 164 -15.60 -7.65 10.34
N SER A 165 -16.78 -7.15 10.73
CA SER A 165 -17.21 -7.14 12.13
C SER A 165 -17.87 -8.45 12.58
N ASN A 166 -18.43 -9.20 11.63
CA ASN A 166 -19.21 -10.40 11.93
C ASN A 166 -19.00 -11.55 10.91
N GLY A 167 -18.22 -11.34 9.84
CA GLY A 167 -17.95 -12.34 8.81
C GLY A 167 -19.14 -12.65 7.89
N LEU A 168 -20.23 -11.87 7.95
CA LEU A 168 -21.43 -12.11 7.16
C LEU A 168 -21.31 -11.50 5.76
N VAL A 169 -21.91 -12.20 4.81
CA VAL A 169 -22.03 -11.79 3.41
C VAL A 169 -23.45 -11.31 3.14
N TYR A 170 -23.55 -10.15 2.50
CA TYR A 170 -24.79 -9.45 2.19
C TYR A 170 -24.96 -9.35 0.67
N ASN A 171 -26.19 -9.41 0.20
CA ASN A 171 -26.53 -8.99 -1.17
C ASN A 171 -26.60 -7.45 -1.28
N LEU A 172 -26.80 -6.92 -2.48
CA LEU A 172 -26.77 -5.47 -2.72
C LEU A 172 -27.81 -4.68 -1.90
N GLU A 173 -29.05 -5.15 -1.84
CA GLU A 173 -30.12 -4.48 -1.09
C GLU A 173 -29.88 -4.56 0.43
N GLU A 174 -29.44 -5.71 0.93
CA GLU A 174 -29.09 -5.85 2.34
C GLU A 174 -27.88 -4.98 2.71
N ALA A 175 -26.87 -4.92 1.84
CA ALA A 175 -25.69 -4.10 2.01
C ALA A 175 -26.03 -2.60 2.02
N TYR A 176 -26.94 -2.14 1.15
CA TYR A 176 -27.45 -0.77 1.16
C TYR A 176 -28.05 -0.40 2.52
N ASN A 177 -28.93 -1.26 3.04
CA ASN A 177 -29.60 -1.07 4.33
C ASN A 177 -28.66 -1.22 5.55
N ASN A 178 -27.48 -1.80 5.35
CA ASN A 178 -26.47 -2.03 6.38
C ASN A 178 -25.11 -1.41 6.00
N SER A 179 -25.12 -0.32 5.23
CA SER A 179 -23.92 0.23 4.57
C SER A 179 -22.75 0.52 5.52
N GLY A 180 -23.04 0.91 6.76
CA GLY A 180 -22.03 1.12 7.80
C GLY A 180 -21.27 -0.13 8.26
N LEU A 181 -21.79 -1.34 8.00
CA LEU A 181 -21.15 -2.62 8.36
C LEU A 181 -20.25 -3.16 7.25
N ILE A 182 -20.41 -2.71 6.02
CA ILE A 182 -19.75 -3.33 4.86
C ILE A 182 -18.32 -2.80 4.73
N ASP A 183 -17.35 -3.69 4.59
CA ASP A 183 -15.93 -3.32 4.53
C ASP A 183 -15.24 -3.78 3.24
N ILE A 184 -15.71 -4.88 2.65
CA ILE A 184 -15.14 -5.49 1.44
C ILE A 184 -16.27 -5.75 0.45
N VAL A 185 -16.00 -5.47 -0.83
CA VAL A 185 -16.88 -5.73 -1.97
C VAL A 185 -16.12 -6.59 -2.97
N TYR A 186 -16.74 -7.68 -3.43
CA TYR A 186 -16.23 -8.46 -4.54
C TYR A 186 -16.99 -8.10 -5.82
N TYR A 187 -16.26 -8.00 -6.92
CA TYR A 187 -16.84 -7.97 -8.26
C TYR A 187 -15.84 -8.54 -9.27
N TYR A 188 -16.33 -8.89 -10.46
CA TYR A 188 -15.49 -9.30 -11.58
C TYR A 188 -15.44 -8.17 -12.62
N ASP A 189 -14.26 -7.60 -12.84
CA ASP A 189 -14.08 -6.52 -13.80
C ASP A 189 -14.01 -7.05 -15.24
N ASN A 190 -15.15 -7.04 -15.93
CA ASN A 190 -15.25 -7.34 -17.35
C ASN A 190 -15.52 -6.09 -18.22
N PHE A 191 -15.52 -4.90 -17.62
CA PHE A 191 -15.85 -3.65 -18.31
C PHE A 191 -14.57 -2.98 -18.84
N ASP A 192 -13.54 -2.92 -18.01
CA ASP A 192 -12.22 -2.40 -18.38
C ASP A 192 -11.24 -3.54 -18.74
N ALA A 193 -11.64 -4.80 -18.53
CA ALA A 193 -10.94 -6.04 -18.90
C ALA A 193 -9.47 -6.16 -18.43
N MET A 194 -9.06 -5.37 -17.43
CA MET A 194 -7.67 -5.35 -16.94
C MET A 194 -7.49 -5.95 -15.54
N ASP A 195 -8.54 -5.97 -14.70
CA ASP A 195 -8.41 -6.29 -13.27
C ASP A 195 -9.08 -7.61 -12.84
N GLU A 196 -10.02 -8.18 -13.60
CA GLU A 196 -10.71 -9.46 -13.35
C GLU A 196 -11.26 -9.63 -11.90
N CYS A 197 -10.90 -10.70 -11.16
CA CYS A 197 -11.36 -10.93 -9.79
C CYS A 197 -10.84 -9.83 -8.85
N VAL A 198 -11.72 -8.93 -8.40
CA VAL A 198 -11.35 -7.78 -7.56
C VAL A 198 -12.02 -7.85 -6.19
N LEU A 199 -11.21 -7.76 -5.14
CA LEU A 199 -11.67 -7.33 -3.82
C LEU A 199 -11.41 -5.84 -3.66
N ALA A 200 -12.46 -5.09 -3.40
CA ALA A 200 -12.44 -3.65 -3.31
C ALA A 200 -13.00 -3.18 -1.98
N SER A 201 -12.61 -1.97 -1.60
CA SER A 201 -13.32 -1.21 -0.58
C SER A 201 -14.62 -0.64 -1.15
N PRO A 202 -15.71 -0.48 -0.38
CA PRO A 202 -16.91 0.24 -0.83
C PRO A 202 -16.58 1.61 -1.43
N GLY A 203 -15.67 2.35 -0.78
CA GLY A 203 -15.22 3.65 -1.31
C GLY A 203 -14.38 3.60 -2.59
N ALA A 204 -13.99 2.46 -3.14
CA ALA A 204 -13.00 2.35 -4.22
C ALA A 204 -13.46 2.84 -5.61
N ASN A 205 -14.53 3.63 -5.69
CA ASN A 205 -15.17 4.07 -6.93
C ASN A 205 -15.44 2.86 -7.84
N ILE A 206 -16.10 1.83 -7.30
CA ILE A 206 -16.46 0.59 -8.01
C ILE A 206 -17.39 0.88 -9.21
N GLY A 207 -18.01 2.07 -9.22
CA GLY A 207 -18.81 2.60 -10.32
C GLY A 207 -20.22 2.02 -10.35
N GLU A 208 -21.16 2.76 -10.95
CA GLU A 208 -22.50 2.24 -11.25
C GLU A 208 -22.44 1.04 -12.21
N THR A 209 -21.31 0.81 -12.88
CA THR A 209 -21.14 -0.27 -13.85
C THR A 209 -21.25 -1.66 -13.21
N ALA A 210 -20.65 -1.89 -12.04
CA ALA A 210 -20.75 -3.19 -11.37
C ALA A 210 -22.04 -3.33 -10.56
N PHE A 211 -22.49 -2.26 -9.88
CA PHE A 211 -23.68 -2.28 -9.03
C PHE A 211 -24.58 -1.07 -9.30
N PRO A 212 -25.37 -1.08 -10.39
CA PRO A 212 -26.29 0.02 -10.73
C PRO A 212 -27.60 -0.03 -9.94
N GLY A 213 -28.36 1.07 -10.02
CA GLY A 213 -29.76 1.12 -9.55
C GLY A 213 -29.96 1.82 -8.22
N GLU A 214 -31.14 1.64 -7.63
CA GLU A 214 -31.56 2.31 -6.39
C GLU A 214 -30.60 2.01 -5.23
N PHE A 215 -30.09 0.78 -5.15
CA PHE A 215 -29.20 0.31 -4.09
C PHE A 215 -27.70 0.49 -4.40
N ALA A 216 -27.36 1.21 -5.48
CA ALA A 216 -25.97 1.45 -5.87
C ALA A 216 -25.15 2.02 -4.72
N ILE A 217 -23.86 1.66 -4.67
CA ILE A 217 -22.93 2.09 -3.60
C ILE A 217 -22.87 3.63 -3.49
N ALA A 218 -23.05 4.35 -4.60
CA ALA A 218 -23.10 5.82 -4.61
C ALA A 218 -24.27 6.41 -3.78
N ASN A 219 -25.30 5.63 -3.49
CA ASN A 219 -26.48 6.06 -2.73
C ASN A 219 -26.40 5.68 -1.25
N TRP A 220 -25.29 5.10 -0.79
CA TRP A 220 -25.15 4.66 0.60
C TRP A 220 -24.86 5.84 1.55
N ASP A 221 -25.49 5.84 2.73
CA ASP A 221 -25.27 6.86 3.76
C ASP A 221 -23.86 6.80 4.36
N THR A 222 -23.26 5.60 4.41
CA THR A 222 -21.91 5.40 4.96
C THR A 222 -21.06 4.61 3.96
N ILE A 223 -19.87 5.13 3.69
CA ILE A 223 -18.88 4.51 2.79
C ILE A 223 -17.61 4.21 3.57
N ASN A 224 -17.48 2.95 3.97
CA ASN A 224 -16.25 2.48 4.61
C ASN A 224 -15.10 2.40 3.60
N THR A 225 -13.89 2.64 4.10
CA THR A 225 -12.65 2.46 3.33
C THR A 225 -11.75 1.40 3.96
N THR A 226 -11.51 0.34 3.19
CA THR A 226 -10.50 -0.69 3.45
C THR A 226 -9.35 -0.47 2.48
N ARG A 227 -8.12 -0.57 2.98
CA ARG A 227 -6.91 -0.39 2.18
C ARG A 227 -6.19 -1.72 2.10
N TYR A 228 -5.59 -2.04 0.96
CA TYR A 228 -4.88 -3.28 0.68
C TYR A 228 -3.41 -2.99 0.39
N SER A 229 -2.53 -3.95 0.69
CA SER A 229 -1.14 -3.90 0.27
C SER A 229 -1.05 -3.75 -1.26
N ALA A 230 -0.02 -3.04 -1.72
CA ALA A 230 0.15 -2.76 -3.15
C ALA A 230 0.46 -4.02 -3.98
N ALA A 231 0.96 -5.07 -3.33
CA ALA A 231 1.27 -6.36 -3.93
C ALA A 231 0.91 -7.48 -2.94
N LYS A 232 0.83 -8.70 -3.47
CA LYS A 232 0.69 -9.90 -2.66
C LYS A 232 1.91 -10.11 -1.77
N LEU A 233 1.67 -10.69 -0.61
CA LEU A 233 2.71 -10.97 0.38
C LEU A 233 3.48 -12.23 0.01
N SER A 234 4.71 -12.33 0.50
CA SER A 234 5.52 -13.54 0.43
C SER A 234 5.26 -14.43 1.65
N ILE A 235 3.99 -14.70 1.92
CA ILE A 235 3.50 -15.60 2.98
C ILE A 235 2.93 -16.84 2.29
N THR A 236 3.18 -18.04 2.82
CA THR A 236 2.57 -19.26 2.29
C THR A 236 1.17 -19.52 2.88
N PRO A 237 0.30 -20.27 2.18
CA PRO A 237 -0.98 -20.71 2.75
C PRO A 237 -0.83 -21.38 4.13
N GLU A 238 0.21 -22.20 4.33
CA GLU A 238 0.47 -22.87 5.59
C GLU A 238 0.85 -21.90 6.72
N GLU A 239 1.64 -20.86 6.42
CA GLU A 239 1.98 -19.81 7.39
C GLU A 239 0.74 -19.00 7.78
N PHE A 240 -0.12 -18.67 6.80
CA PHE A 240 -1.40 -18.04 7.07
C PHE A 240 -2.29 -18.93 7.94
N ASP A 241 -2.43 -20.21 7.60
CA ASP A 241 -3.29 -21.15 8.33
C ASP A 241 -2.80 -21.40 9.75
N ALA A 242 -1.48 -21.45 9.97
CA ALA A 242 -0.87 -21.63 11.28
C ALA A 242 -0.95 -20.38 12.19
N ALA A 243 -1.30 -19.21 11.65
CA ALA A 243 -1.39 -17.98 12.43
C ALA A 243 -2.48 -18.08 13.52
N ALA A 244 -2.07 -18.00 14.79
CA ALA A 244 -2.95 -18.13 15.96
C ALA A 244 -3.10 -16.82 16.77
N ASN A 245 -2.40 -15.76 16.35
CA ASN A 245 -2.42 -14.43 16.94
C ASN A 245 -2.05 -13.40 15.87
N ASP A 246 -2.07 -12.13 16.23
CA ASP A 246 -1.87 -11.03 15.29
C ASP A 246 -0.40 -10.76 14.91
N SER A 247 0.57 -11.57 15.35
CA SER A 247 1.99 -11.32 15.07
C SER A 247 2.30 -11.20 13.57
N ILE A 248 1.77 -12.12 12.75
CA ILE A 248 1.96 -12.10 11.29
C ILE A 248 1.16 -10.99 10.61
N LEU A 249 0.03 -10.57 11.19
CA LEU A 249 -0.77 -9.43 10.73
C LEU A 249 0.03 -8.15 10.93
N ILE A 250 0.56 -7.92 12.13
CA ILE A 250 1.40 -6.77 12.48
C ILE A 250 2.66 -6.73 11.61
N ALA A 251 3.33 -7.88 11.44
CA ALA A 251 4.54 -7.98 10.62
C ALA A 251 4.37 -7.54 9.17
N ASN A 252 3.13 -7.61 8.65
CA ASN A 252 2.80 -7.30 7.26
C ASN A 252 1.81 -6.12 7.14
N SER A 253 1.66 -5.34 8.21
CA SER A 253 0.84 -4.14 8.23
C SER A 253 1.53 -2.99 7.49
N PHE A 254 0.78 -1.95 7.14
CA PHE A 254 1.26 -0.77 6.43
C PHE A 254 0.45 0.47 6.82
N ALA A 255 0.98 1.66 6.55
CA ALA A 255 0.27 2.92 6.78
C ALA A 255 -1.03 2.96 5.98
N PHE A 256 -2.18 3.24 6.62
CA PHE A 256 -3.48 3.22 5.93
C PHE A 256 -3.48 4.03 4.61
N GLU A 257 -2.90 5.23 4.61
CA GLU A 257 -2.88 6.11 3.44
C GLU A 257 -1.96 5.63 2.29
N SER A 258 -0.99 4.76 2.57
CA SER A 258 -0.12 4.20 1.52
C SER A 258 -0.79 3.06 0.74
N GLY A 259 -1.87 2.48 1.29
CA GLY A 259 -2.56 1.34 0.72
C GLY A 259 -3.45 1.65 -0.49
N LYS A 260 -3.71 0.61 -1.28
CA LYS A 260 -4.61 0.65 -2.44
C LYS A 260 -6.05 0.39 -2.01
N ARG A 261 -7.03 0.87 -2.79
CA ARG A 261 -8.47 0.62 -2.48
C ARG A 261 -9.00 -0.68 -3.09
N LYS A 262 -8.16 -1.39 -3.85
CA LYS A 262 -8.49 -2.62 -4.56
C LYS A 262 -7.29 -3.58 -4.52
N ALA A 263 -7.56 -4.86 -4.32
CA ALA A 263 -6.69 -5.98 -4.69
C ALA A 263 -7.31 -6.67 -5.91
N LYS A 264 -6.50 -6.93 -6.93
CA LYS A 264 -6.96 -7.21 -8.30
C LYS A 264 -6.30 -8.47 -8.85
N SER A 265 -6.89 -9.02 -9.92
CA SER A 265 -6.41 -10.21 -10.63
C SER A 265 -6.15 -11.38 -9.69
N LEU A 266 -7.03 -11.52 -8.69
CA LEU A 266 -6.87 -12.46 -7.60
C LEU A 266 -6.98 -13.91 -8.10
N VAL A 267 -6.01 -14.73 -7.73
CA VAL A 267 -5.96 -16.16 -8.04
C VAL A 267 -5.77 -16.98 -6.76
N PRO A 268 -6.06 -18.29 -6.75
CA PRO A 268 -5.85 -19.14 -5.58
C PRO A 268 -4.44 -19.02 -4.99
N ASP A 269 -4.36 -19.12 -3.66
CA ASP A 269 -3.17 -18.97 -2.82
C ASP A 269 -2.58 -17.56 -2.72
N ASP A 270 -3.14 -16.57 -3.41
CA ASP A 270 -2.75 -15.17 -3.19
C ASP A 270 -3.14 -14.73 -1.76
N ILE A 271 -2.17 -14.11 -1.07
CA ILE A 271 -2.34 -13.53 0.27
C ILE A 271 -1.99 -12.05 0.23
N TYR A 272 -2.87 -11.21 0.76
CA TYR A 272 -2.66 -9.77 0.87
C TYR A 272 -2.92 -9.32 2.31
N SER A 273 -2.22 -8.27 2.74
CA SER A 273 -2.63 -7.54 3.93
C SER A 273 -3.63 -6.46 3.59
N PHE A 274 -4.46 -6.13 4.57
CA PHE A 274 -5.39 -5.01 4.51
C PHE A 274 -5.46 -4.30 5.85
N VAL A 275 -5.83 -3.02 5.82
CA VAL A 275 -6.06 -2.19 7.00
C VAL A 275 -7.46 -1.61 6.92
N ARG A 276 -8.20 -1.73 8.03
CA ARG A 276 -9.53 -1.15 8.22
C ARG A 276 -9.61 -0.46 9.57
N GLY A 277 -9.64 0.88 9.55
CA GLY A 277 -9.51 1.67 10.77
C GLY A 277 -8.13 1.44 11.38
N SER A 278 -8.06 1.13 12.68
CA SER A 278 -6.81 0.77 13.37
C SER A 278 -6.47 -0.72 13.29
N ARG A 279 -7.34 -1.55 12.70
CA ARG A 279 -7.17 -3.01 12.66
C ARG A 279 -6.48 -3.41 11.37
N THR A 280 -5.46 -4.26 11.48
CA THR A 280 -4.82 -4.90 10.35
C THR A 280 -5.28 -6.35 10.21
N GLY A 281 -5.27 -6.86 8.98
CA GLY A 281 -5.71 -8.21 8.68
C GLY A 281 -5.05 -8.75 7.42
N LEU A 282 -5.19 -10.05 7.23
CA LEU A 282 -4.76 -10.79 6.05
C LEU A 282 -5.99 -11.48 5.44
N PHE A 283 -6.05 -11.54 4.12
CA PHE A 283 -6.94 -12.49 3.44
C PHE A 283 -6.13 -13.43 2.55
N LYS A 284 -6.62 -14.65 2.41
CA LYS A 284 -6.10 -15.69 1.51
C LYS A 284 -7.18 -16.06 0.50
N VAL A 285 -6.84 -16.12 -0.78
CA VAL A 285 -7.75 -16.59 -1.83
C VAL A 285 -7.74 -18.12 -1.85
N VAL A 286 -8.89 -18.74 -1.59
CA VAL A 286 -9.05 -20.20 -1.61
C VAL A 286 -9.39 -20.68 -3.02
N SER A 287 -10.35 -20.03 -3.70
CA SER A 287 -10.71 -20.35 -5.08
C SER A 287 -11.44 -19.21 -5.79
N THR A 288 -11.48 -19.26 -7.12
CA THR A 288 -12.21 -18.28 -7.96
C THR A 288 -12.97 -18.99 -9.09
N SER A 289 -14.09 -18.39 -9.51
CA SER A 289 -14.90 -18.80 -10.68
C SER A 289 -14.95 -17.73 -11.78
N GLY A 290 -14.00 -16.79 -11.78
CA GLY A 290 -13.51 -15.98 -12.91
C GLY A 290 -14.52 -15.42 -13.94
N THR A 291 -15.73 -15.06 -13.53
CA THR A 291 -16.78 -14.53 -14.41
C THR A 291 -17.66 -13.53 -13.64
N ASP A 292 -18.44 -12.72 -14.34
CA ASP A 292 -19.38 -11.77 -13.74
C ASP A 292 -20.59 -12.41 -13.04
N ASN A 293 -20.88 -13.69 -13.34
CA ASN A 293 -21.80 -14.55 -12.58
C ASN A 293 -21.06 -15.52 -11.63
N GLY A 294 -19.73 -15.39 -11.54
CA GLY A 294 -18.85 -16.25 -10.75
C GLY A 294 -18.84 -15.90 -9.27
N TYR A 295 -17.83 -16.41 -8.57
CA TYR A 295 -17.61 -16.18 -7.15
C TYR A 295 -16.12 -16.23 -6.82
N ILE A 296 -15.76 -15.75 -5.63
CA ILE A 296 -14.49 -15.97 -4.96
C ILE A 296 -14.75 -16.60 -3.58
N ILE A 297 -13.87 -17.51 -3.17
CA ILE A 297 -13.83 -18.02 -1.79
C ILE A 297 -12.56 -17.49 -1.15
N ILE A 298 -12.68 -16.86 0.02
CA ILE A 298 -11.54 -16.36 0.79
C ILE A 298 -11.59 -16.81 2.25
N ASP A 299 -10.41 -16.90 2.85
CA ASP A 299 -10.24 -16.92 4.30
C ASP A 299 -9.73 -15.55 4.76
N VAL A 300 -10.20 -15.07 5.91
CA VAL A 300 -9.83 -13.78 6.49
C VAL A 300 -9.39 -13.97 7.93
N LYS A 301 -8.27 -13.34 8.29
CA LYS A 301 -7.79 -13.19 9.67
C LYS A 301 -7.59 -11.71 9.95
N ILE A 302 -8.18 -11.18 11.03
CA ILE A 302 -8.09 -9.76 11.38
C ILE A 302 -7.88 -9.59 12.88
N GLN A 303 -7.16 -8.55 13.30
CA GLN A 303 -7.11 -8.14 14.70
C GLN A 303 -8.52 -7.92 15.25
N LYS A 304 -8.75 -8.32 16.50
CA LYS A 304 -10.01 -8.03 17.21
C LYS A 304 -10.21 -6.52 17.41
#